data_AF-A0A243PK10-F1
#
_entry.id   AF-A0A243PK10-F1
#
_cell.length_a   1.000
_cell.length_b   1.000
_cell.length_c   1.000
_cell.angle_alpha   90.00
_cell.angle_beta   90.00
_cell.angle_gamma   90.00
#
_symmetry.space_group_name_H-M   'P 1'
#
loop_
_entity.id
_entity.type
_entity.pdbx_description
1 polymer ?
#
loop_
_entity_poly.entity_id
_entity_poly.type
_entity_poly.pdbx_seq_one_letter_code
_entity_poly.pdbx_strand_id
1 'polypeptide(L)'
;MGAWAAARETAPRRYTRAQARIRIEQVFRAAVLDILAPFDLADLRMTVLKGEEGDSPAIAIVCDSMGQMDLGWIETSDAPIAWRAAAYHALEQSLGCVLPVFGYQDLFEQIAMYYWDGETDDEGARQSLIDYHGADEVDLEEQPLPSTMNARRPDWMITANAARSAQLPTGLRQNLRSLHDARRALKSLQPERNAWHCDIDLIYQYVPGFEECSSLPPLTLVPTEQFAPELDDVGRHGMEMGFMDIAGLCPLPDSGRIDDWLTSLRLGAQFLLVAQALIELDPTKL
;
A
#
# COMPACT_ATOMS: atom_id res chain seq x y z
N MET A 1 1.82 -16.59 21.31
CA MET A 1 0.38 -16.84 21.05
C MET A 1 -0.34 -17.59 22.17
N GLY A 2 0.10 -18.80 22.56
CA GLY A 2 -0.63 -19.62 23.56
C GLY A 2 -0.82 -18.95 24.93
N ALA A 3 0.25 -18.43 25.53
CA ALA A 3 0.19 -17.73 26.81
C ALA A 3 -0.72 -16.48 26.75
N TRP A 4 -0.68 -15.75 25.63
CA TRP A 4 -1.51 -14.57 25.38
C TRP A 4 -3.01 -14.91 25.30
N ALA A 5 -3.37 -16.02 24.64
CA ALA A 5 -4.76 -16.47 24.58
C ALA A 5 -5.25 -16.98 25.94
N ALA A 6 -4.40 -17.70 26.68
CA ALA A 6 -4.71 -18.18 28.03
C ALA A 6 -4.98 -17.04 29.02
N ALA A 7 -4.23 -15.92 28.93
CA ALA A 7 -4.42 -14.74 29.77
C ALA A 7 -5.78 -14.04 29.58
N ARG A 8 -6.51 -14.36 28.50
CA ARG A 8 -7.84 -13.82 28.18
C ARG A 8 -8.98 -14.73 28.63
N GLU A 9 -8.67 -15.86 29.25
CA GLU A 9 -9.68 -16.75 29.79
C GLU A 9 -10.11 -16.30 31.18
N THR A 10 -11.43 -16.27 31.40
CA THR A 10 -12.03 -15.91 32.69
C THR A 10 -11.99 -17.05 33.71
N ALA A 11 -11.74 -18.28 33.26
CA ALA A 11 -11.62 -19.45 34.12
C ALA A 11 -10.61 -20.44 33.53
N PRO A 12 -9.77 -21.08 34.35
CA PRO A 12 -8.79 -22.05 33.89
C PRO A 12 -9.45 -23.29 33.29
N ARG A 13 -9.11 -23.61 32.04
CA ARG A 13 -9.59 -24.81 31.33
C ARG A 13 -8.40 -25.71 30.94
N ARG A 14 -8.63 -27.02 30.95
CA ARG A 14 -7.68 -27.99 30.40
C ARG A 14 -8.04 -28.27 28.95
N TYR A 15 -7.05 -28.16 28.07
CA TYR A 15 -7.21 -28.42 26.65
C TYR A 15 -6.32 -29.58 26.23
N THR A 16 -6.78 -30.39 25.30
CA THR A 16 -5.87 -31.18 24.46
C THR A 16 -5.08 -30.24 23.55
N ARG A 17 -3.95 -30.69 22.99
CA ARG A 17 -3.14 -29.86 22.07
C ARG A 17 -3.96 -29.32 20.89
N ALA A 18 -4.84 -30.15 20.32
CA ALA A 18 -5.71 -29.75 19.22
C ALA A 18 -6.74 -28.69 19.65
N GLN A 19 -7.36 -28.86 20.82
CA GLN A 19 -8.30 -27.88 21.35
C GLN A 19 -7.61 -26.55 21.68
N ALA A 20 -6.40 -26.59 22.25
CA ALA A 20 -5.62 -25.39 22.55
C ALA A 20 -5.31 -24.61 21.27
N ARG A 21 -4.89 -25.29 20.20
CA ARG A 21 -4.65 -24.66 18.89
C ARG A 21 -5.89 -23.94 18.37
N ILE A 22 -7.02 -24.65 18.27
CA ILE A 22 -8.29 -24.08 17.80
C ILE A 22 -8.69 -22.87 18.64
N ARG A 23 -8.54 -22.97 19.97
CA ARG A 23 -8.88 -21.89 20.89
C ARG A 23 -8.01 -20.65 20.67
N ILE A 24 -6.70 -20.83 20.51
CA ILE A 24 -5.74 -19.74 20.23
C ILE A 24 -6.12 -19.04 18.92
N GLU A 25 -6.35 -19.81 17.86
CA GLU A 25 -6.75 -19.29 16.54
C GLU A 25 -8.07 -18.50 16.65
N GLN A 26 -9.07 -19.03 17.35
CA GLN A 26 -10.36 -18.36 17.53
C GLN A 26 -10.24 -17.03 18.30
N VAL A 27 -9.51 -17.01 19.41
CA VAL A 27 -9.35 -15.78 20.23
C VAL A 27 -8.58 -14.71 19.45
N PHE A 28 -7.51 -15.11 18.76
CA PHE A 28 -6.73 -14.19 17.95
C PHE A 28 -7.53 -13.65 16.77
N ARG A 29 -8.20 -14.53 16.01
CA ARG A 29 -9.04 -14.15 14.87
C ARG A 29 -10.15 -13.20 15.29
N ALA A 30 -10.82 -13.45 16.42
CA ALA A 30 -11.87 -12.56 16.92
C ALA A 30 -11.31 -11.15 17.21
N ALA A 31 -10.19 -11.05 17.93
CA ALA A 31 -9.56 -9.76 18.23
C ALA A 31 -9.13 -8.98 16.98
N VAL A 32 -8.66 -9.69 15.96
CA VAL A 32 -8.30 -9.13 14.66
C VAL A 32 -9.54 -8.64 13.89
N LEU A 33 -10.58 -9.47 13.77
CA LEU A 33 -11.78 -9.13 13.02
C LEU A 33 -12.50 -7.95 13.66
N ASP A 34 -12.54 -7.86 14.99
CA ASP A 34 -13.12 -6.73 15.71
C ASP A 34 -12.41 -5.40 15.35
N ILE A 35 -11.13 -5.44 15.00
CA ILE A 35 -10.35 -4.25 14.60
C ILE A 35 -10.58 -3.89 13.13
N LEU A 36 -10.60 -4.88 12.23
CA LEU A 36 -10.65 -4.64 10.78
C LEU A 36 -12.08 -4.56 10.22
N ALA A 37 -13.09 -5.09 10.90
CA ALA A 37 -14.47 -5.14 10.44
C ALA A 37 -15.07 -3.82 9.90
N PRO A 38 -14.71 -2.63 10.42
CA PRO A 38 -15.31 -1.39 9.93
C PRO A 38 -14.81 -0.92 8.54
N PHE A 39 -13.73 -1.50 8.02
CA PHE A 39 -13.00 -1.03 6.84
C PHE A 39 -13.20 -1.94 5.64
N ASP A 40 -13.28 -1.37 4.42
CA ASP A 40 -13.58 -2.10 3.18
C ASP A 40 -12.69 -1.70 1.98
N LEU A 41 -11.66 -0.88 2.17
CA LEU A 41 -10.82 -0.38 1.05
C LEU A 41 -9.88 -1.46 0.47
N ALA A 42 -9.54 -2.49 1.26
CA ALA A 42 -8.63 -3.56 0.86
C ALA A 42 -8.87 -4.84 1.67
N ASP A 43 -8.58 -5.98 1.05
CA ASP A 43 -8.65 -7.30 1.66
C ASP A 43 -7.33 -7.62 2.37
N LEU A 44 -7.36 -7.55 3.70
CA LEU A 44 -6.20 -7.88 4.53
C LEU A 44 -6.35 -9.25 5.20
N ARG A 45 -5.33 -10.10 5.03
CA ARG A 45 -5.18 -11.37 5.73
C ARG A 45 -3.99 -11.34 6.67
N MET A 46 -4.10 -12.06 7.78
CA MET A 46 -2.99 -12.19 8.72
C MET A 46 -2.56 -13.64 8.82
N THR A 47 -1.26 -13.85 8.68
CA THR A 47 -0.63 -15.15 8.76
C THR A 47 0.44 -15.16 9.85
N VAL A 48 0.55 -16.29 10.55
CA VAL A 48 1.62 -16.50 11.53
C VAL A 48 2.71 -17.30 10.83
N LEU A 49 3.85 -16.64 10.63
CA LEU A 49 5.02 -17.22 10.00
C LEU A 49 5.89 -17.90 11.06
N LYS A 50 6.39 -19.09 10.72
CA LYS A 50 7.36 -19.79 11.55
C LYS A 50 8.73 -19.18 11.23
N GLY A 51 9.45 -18.70 12.26
CA GLY A 51 10.85 -18.31 12.09
C GLY A 51 11.72 -19.53 11.75
N GLU A 52 12.86 -19.27 11.12
CA GLU A 52 13.91 -20.27 10.93
C GLU A 52 14.58 -20.64 12.26
N GLU A 53 15.57 -21.54 12.23
CA GLU A 53 16.19 -22.10 13.42
C GLU A 53 16.93 -21.02 14.24
N GLY A 54 16.28 -20.54 15.31
CA GLY A 54 16.79 -19.47 16.17
C GLY A 54 15.95 -18.20 16.14
N ASP A 55 15.13 -18.02 15.11
CA ASP A 55 14.25 -16.87 14.95
C ASP A 55 12.91 -17.04 15.65
N SER A 56 12.35 -15.91 16.05
CA SER A 56 11.01 -15.87 16.64
C SER A 56 9.94 -16.07 15.57
N PRO A 57 8.75 -16.62 15.87
CA PRO A 57 7.64 -16.56 14.93
C PRO A 57 7.26 -15.10 14.65
N ALA A 58 6.69 -14.80 13.49
CA ALA A 58 6.20 -13.47 13.13
C ALA A 58 4.71 -13.49 12.78
N ILE A 59 4.07 -12.33 12.85
CA ILE A 59 2.77 -12.09 12.20
C ILE A 59 3.01 -11.21 10.99
N ALA A 60 2.58 -11.66 9.81
CA ALA A 60 2.53 -10.84 8.61
C ALA A 60 1.10 -10.42 8.30
N ILE A 61 0.94 -9.19 7.81
CA ILE A 61 -0.26 -8.68 7.16
C ILE A 61 -0.03 -8.76 5.66
N VAL A 62 -0.88 -9.52 4.98
CA VAL A 62 -0.88 -9.72 3.54
C VAL A 62 -2.09 -9.00 2.96
N CYS A 63 -1.89 -8.28 1.84
CA CYS A 63 -2.93 -7.60 1.10
C CYS A 63 -3.31 -8.41 -0.13
N ASP A 64 -4.48 -9.04 -0.14
CA ASP A 64 -4.95 -9.84 -1.26
C ASP A 64 -5.61 -9.02 -2.38
N SER A 65 -5.84 -7.73 -2.15
CA SER A 65 -6.33 -6.82 -3.18
C SER A 65 -5.25 -6.54 -4.22
N MET A 66 -5.68 -6.44 -5.49
CA MET A 66 -4.80 -6.22 -6.64
C MET A 66 -5.49 -5.29 -7.65
N GLY A 67 -4.69 -4.48 -8.35
CA GLY A 67 -5.15 -3.57 -9.39
C GLY A 67 -5.37 -2.14 -8.89
N GLN A 68 -6.10 -1.35 -9.69
CA GLN A 68 -6.43 0.04 -9.36
C GLN A 68 -7.36 0.11 -8.15
N MET A 69 -7.00 0.95 -7.19
CA MET A 69 -7.91 1.35 -6.10
C MET A 69 -8.94 2.35 -6.62
N ASP A 70 -10.23 2.14 -6.33
CA ASP A 70 -11.29 3.11 -6.63
C ASP A 70 -11.16 4.35 -5.73
N LEU A 71 -10.86 5.51 -6.33
CA LEU A 71 -10.74 6.79 -5.63
C LEU A 71 -12.03 7.64 -5.68
N GLY A 72 -13.13 7.06 -6.18
CA GLY A 72 -14.47 7.62 -6.10
C GLY A 72 -14.59 8.99 -6.76
N TRP A 73 -15.02 9.99 -5.98
CA TRP A 73 -15.26 11.35 -6.49
C TRP A 73 -13.98 12.03 -7.01
N ILE A 74 -12.80 11.58 -6.56
CA ILE A 74 -11.50 12.11 -7.00
C ILE A 74 -11.29 11.82 -8.49
N GLU A 75 -11.80 10.70 -9.00
CA GLU A 75 -11.69 10.29 -10.40
C GLU A 75 -12.91 10.74 -11.23
N THR A 76 -14.11 10.60 -10.67
CA THR A 76 -15.36 10.60 -11.44
C THR A 76 -16.19 11.87 -11.35
N SER A 77 -15.93 12.77 -10.39
CA SER A 77 -16.80 13.94 -10.15
C SER A 77 -16.34 15.22 -10.86
N ASP A 78 -17.27 16.17 -11.00
CA ASP A 78 -17.02 17.54 -11.49
C ASP A 78 -16.49 18.50 -10.39
N ALA A 79 -16.03 17.97 -9.25
CA ALA A 79 -15.44 18.79 -8.21
C ALA A 79 -14.20 19.55 -8.75
N PRO A 80 -13.89 20.75 -8.23
CA PRO A 80 -12.73 21.51 -8.68
C PRO A 80 -11.46 20.67 -8.69
N ILE A 81 -10.70 20.70 -9.80
CA ILE A 81 -9.44 19.95 -9.96
C ILE A 81 -8.50 20.16 -8.77
N ALA A 82 -8.44 21.39 -8.24
CA ALA A 82 -7.57 21.69 -7.12
C ALA A 82 -7.96 20.97 -5.81
N TRP A 83 -9.23 20.59 -5.64
CA TRP A 83 -9.70 19.78 -4.51
C TRP A 83 -9.37 18.31 -4.73
N ARG A 84 -9.65 17.81 -5.94
CA ARG A 84 -9.35 16.43 -6.36
C ARG A 84 -7.84 16.16 -6.23
N ALA A 85 -7.01 17.08 -6.72
CA ALA A 85 -5.55 17.02 -6.59
C ALA A 85 -5.05 17.06 -5.16
N ALA A 86 -5.67 17.86 -4.28
CA ALA A 86 -5.31 17.87 -2.87
C ALA A 86 -5.65 16.54 -2.16
N ALA A 87 -6.77 15.91 -2.52
CA ALA A 87 -7.16 14.60 -2.00
C ALA A 87 -6.26 13.47 -2.51
N TYR A 88 -6.07 13.39 -3.83
CA TYR A 88 -5.18 12.41 -4.47
C TYR A 88 -3.77 12.50 -3.88
N HIS A 89 -3.18 13.69 -3.86
CA HIS A 89 -1.81 13.86 -3.33
C HIS A 89 -1.68 13.43 -1.87
N ALA A 90 -2.71 13.69 -1.05
CA ALA A 90 -2.70 13.26 0.34
C ALA A 90 -2.75 11.73 0.48
N LEU A 91 -3.52 11.04 -0.37
CA LEU A 91 -3.62 9.59 -0.40
C LEU A 91 -2.32 8.96 -0.93
N GLU A 92 -1.81 9.43 -2.07
CA GLU A 92 -0.55 8.99 -2.69
C GLU A 92 0.61 9.04 -1.70
N GLN A 93 0.72 10.12 -0.94
CA GLN A 93 1.80 10.26 0.04
C GLN A 93 1.64 9.37 1.28
N SER A 94 0.44 8.84 1.55
CA SER A 94 0.10 8.30 2.87
C SER A 94 -0.27 6.82 2.87
N LEU A 95 -0.92 6.31 1.82
CA LEU A 95 -1.43 4.94 1.79
C LEU A 95 -0.32 3.88 1.87
N GLY A 96 0.85 4.16 1.30
CA GLY A 96 2.04 3.29 1.40
C GLY A 96 2.56 3.06 2.83
N CYS A 97 1.99 3.72 3.85
CA CYS A 97 2.31 3.44 5.25
C CYS A 97 1.63 2.16 5.78
N VAL A 98 0.60 1.64 5.10
CA VAL A 98 -0.21 0.50 5.56
C VAL A 98 -0.67 -0.42 4.45
N LEU A 99 -0.56 -0.01 3.18
CA LEU A 99 -0.90 -0.84 2.03
C LEU A 99 0.32 -0.95 1.11
N PRO A 100 0.57 -2.12 0.50
CA PRO A 100 1.52 -2.25 -0.59
C PRO A 100 0.83 -1.65 -1.82
N VAL A 101 1.03 -0.35 -2.06
CA VAL A 101 0.43 0.40 -3.17
C VAL A 101 1.47 1.31 -3.81
N PHE A 102 1.42 1.43 -5.14
CA PHE A 102 2.27 2.33 -5.90
C PHE A 102 1.49 3.45 -6.59
N GLY A 103 2.17 4.57 -6.81
CA GLY A 103 1.65 5.74 -7.52
C GLY A 103 2.23 5.90 -8.91
N TYR A 104 1.90 7.02 -9.57
CA TYR A 104 2.39 7.31 -10.92
C TYR A 104 3.91 7.37 -11.01
N GLN A 105 4.57 7.94 -10.00
CA GLN A 105 6.02 8.09 -10.02
C GLN A 105 6.72 6.73 -10.04
N ASP A 106 6.23 5.76 -9.24
CA ASP A 106 6.77 4.40 -9.21
C ASP A 106 6.58 3.70 -10.58
N LEU A 107 5.39 3.84 -11.19
CA LEU A 107 5.13 3.32 -12.54
C LEU A 107 6.08 3.93 -13.57
N PHE A 108 6.22 5.25 -13.55
CA PHE A 108 7.05 6.00 -14.47
C PHE A 108 8.52 5.60 -14.34
N GLU A 109 9.03 5.43 -13.12
CA GLU A 109 10.39 4.96 -12.86
C GLU A 109 10.63 3.54 -13.37
N GLN A 110 9.65 2.63 -13.20
CA GLN A 110 9.76 1.28 -13.77
C GLN A 110 9.78 1.31 -15.30
N ILE A 111 8.85 2.02 -15.93
CA ILE A 111 8.84 2.17 -17.39
C ILE A 111 10.14 2.78 -17.90
N ALA A 112 10.65 3.82 -17.22
CA ALA A 112 11.93 4.43 -17.57
C ALA A 112 13.09 3.44 -17.48
N MET A 113 13.14 2.63 -16.42
CA MET A 113 14.16 1.59 -16.27
C MET A 113 14.11 0.56 -17.40
N TYR A 114 12.91 0.12 -17.80
CA TYR A 114 12.74 -0.92 -18.81
C TYR A 114 12.97 -0.43 -20.24
N TYR A 115 12.55 0.79 -20.56
CA TYR A 115 12.48 1.27 -21.95
C TYR A 115 13.48 2.37 -22.28
N TRP A 116 13.96 3.10 -21.27
CA TRP A 116 14.80 4.30 -21.46
C TRP A 116 16.10 4.25 -20.64
N ASP A 117 16.50 3.08 -20.15
CA ASP A 117 17.69 2.87 -19.30
C ASP A 117 17.71 3.77 -18.05
N GLY A 118 16.52 4.06 -17.51
CA GLY A 118 16.32 4.92 -16.35
C GLY A 118 16.22 6.42 -16.67
N GLU A 119 16.32 6.82 -17.93
CA GLU A 119 16.18 8.23 -18.33
C GLU A 119 14.74 8.73 -18.18
N THR A 120 14.61 9.97 -17.68
CA THR A 120 13.32 10.55 -17.27
C THR A 120 12.89 11.76 -18.11
N ASP A 121 13.71 12.17 -19.07
CA ASP A 121 13.40 13.19 -20.06
C ASP A 121 13.59 12.68 -21.49
N ASP A 122 12.93 13.34 -22.44
CA ASP A 122 12.89 12.91 -23.83
C ASP A 122 14.25 12.95 -24.54
N GLU A 123 15.18 13.80 -24.09
CA GLU A 123 16.50 13.89 -24.71
C GLU A 123 17.35 12.70 -24.28
N GLY A 124 17.41 12.43 -22.97
CA GLY A 124 18.05 11.25 -22.40
C GLY A 124 17.46 9.96 -22.95
N ALA A 125 16.13 9.83 -22.95
CA ALA A 125 15.46 8.63 -23.45
C ALA A 125 15.77 8.35 -24.93
N ARG A 126 15.78 9.38 -25.78
CA ARG A 126 16.17 9.21 -27.19
C ARG A 126 17.62 8.78 -27.33
N GLN A 127 18.52 9.38 -26.57
CA GLN A 127 19.94 9.02 -26.61
C GLN A 127 20.16 7.57 -26.17
N SER A 128 19.48 7.12 -25.10
CA SER A 128 19.53 5.73 -24.65
C SER A 128 19.02 4.75 -25.70
N LEU A 129 17.92 5.08 -26.38
CA LEU A 129 17.37 4.26 -27.47
C LEU A 129 18.34 4.13 -28.65
N ILE A 130 19.07 5.20 -28.99
CA ILE A 130 20.10 5.16 -30.05
C ILE A 130 21.30 4.31 -29.60
N ASP A 131 21.86 4.63 -28.42
CA ASP A 131 23.15 4.08 -27.98
C ASP A 131 23.07 2.62 -27.57
N TYR A 132 21.97 2.21 -26.94
CA TYR A 132 21.82 0.87 -26.36
C TYR A 132 20.85 -0.02 -27.12
N HIS A 133 19.87 0.57 -27.82
CA HIS A 133 18.85 -0.17 -28.56
C HIS A 133 19.00 -0.07 -30.08
N GLY A 134 19.94 0.75 -30.57
CA GLY A 134 20.26 0.88 -31.99
C GLY A 134 19.13 1.47 -32.84
N ALA A 135 18.20 2.20 -32.21
CA ALA A 135 17.08 2.83 -32.89
C ALA A 135 17.57 3.86 -33.92
N ASP A 136 16.96 3.87 -35.10
CA ASP A 136 17.17 4.92 -36.09
C ASP A 136 16.16 6.07 -35.94
N GLU A 137 16.34 7.16 -36.69
CA GLU A 137 15.47 8.35 -36.58
C GLU A 137 13.99 8.04 -36.88
N VAL A 138 13.70 7.02 -37.70
CA VAL A 138 12.32 6.65 -38.05
C VAL A 138 11.69 5.83 -36.92
N ASP A 139 12.45 4.91 -36.32
CA ASP A 139 12.01 4.13 -35.17
C ASP A 139 11.70 5.03 -33.96
N LEU A 140 12.46 6.10 -33.75
CA LEU A 140 12.29 7.03 -32.64
C LEU A 140 11.00 7.87 -32.71
N GLU A 141 10.43 8.09 -33.90
CA GLU A 141 9.17 8.84 -34.05
C GLU A 141 7.96 8.04 -33.56
N GLU A 142 8.05 6.71 -33.56
CA GLU A 142 6.97 5.81 -33.13
C GLU A 142 7.07 5.37 -31.66
N GLN A 143 8.22 5.62 -30.99
CA GLN A 143 8.40 5.23 -29.60
C GLN A 143 7.70 6.19 -28.63
N PRO A 144 7.00 5.68 -27.61
CA PRO A 144 6.53 6.51 -26.51
C PRO A 144 7.74 7.07 -25.74
N LEU A 145 7.72 8.37 -25.48
CA LEU A 145 8.74 9.09 -24.73
C LEU A 145 8.23 9.56 -23.36
N PRO A 146 9.11 9.88 -22.40
CA PRO A 146 8.73 10.39 -21.08
C PRO A 146 7.64 11.47 -21.09
N SER A 147 7.74 12.45 -21.98
CA SER A 147 6.78 13.55 -22.11
C SER A 147 5.39 13.06 -22.53
N THR A 148 5.31 12.07 -23.42
CA THR A 148 4.04 11.52 -23.91
C THR A 148 3.26 10.81 -22.81
N MET A 149 3.96 10.08 -21.93
CA MET A 149 3.37 9.47 -20.73
C MET A 149 2.93 10.55 -19.74
N ASN A 150 3.77 11.54 -19.46
CA ASN A 150 3.43 12.64 -18.54
C ASN A 150 2.25 13.48 -19.03
N ALA A 151 2.09 13.69 -20.33
CA ALA A 151 0.99 14.44 -20.91
C ALA A 151 -0.38 13.76 -20.76
N ARG A 152 -0.42 12.44 -20.57
CA ARG A 152 -1.66 11.68 -20.34
C ARG A 152 -2.15 11.75 -18.90
N ARG A 153 -1.34 12.25 -17.97
CA ARG A 153 -1.72 12.36 -16.56
C ARG A 153 -2.96 13.24 -16.42
N PRO A 154 -4.04 12.73 -15.79
CA PRO A 154 -5.15 13.57 -15.38
C PRO A 154 -4.68 14.73 -14.50
N ASP A 155 -5.27 15.91 -14.67
CA ASP A 155 -4.88 17.11 -13.94
C ASP A 155 -4.98 16.95 -12.41
N TRP A 156 -5.89 16.09 -11.93
CA TRP A 156 -6.05 15.79 -10.51
C TRP A 156 -4.92 14.90 -9.95
N MET A 157 -4.09 14.28 -10.79
CA MET A 157 -2.89 13.56 -10.34
C MET A 157 -1.67 14.48 -10.21
N ILE A 158 -1.77 15.74 -10.64
CA ILE A 158 -0.66 16.67 -10.65
C ILE A 158 -0.62 17.44 -9.32
N THR A 159 0.39 17.17 -8.49
CA THR A 159 0.57 17.81 -7.18
C THR A 159 0.55 19.34 -7.25
N ALA A 160 1.10 19.95 -8.30
CA ALA A 160 1.12 21.39 -8.48
C ALA A 160 -0.29 22.01 -8.62
N ASN A 161 -1.29 21.22 -9.02
CA ASN A 161 -2.67 21.66 -9.13
C ASN A 161 -3.41 21.65 -7.77
N ALA A 162 -2.85 21.02 -6.74
CA ALA A 162 -3.49 20.91 -5.43
C ALA A 162 -3.64 22.29 -4.76
N ALA A 163 -4.87 22.61 -4.33
CA ALA A 163 -5.14 23.82 -3.58
C ALA A 163 -4.50 23.76 -2.19
N ARG A 164 -4.07 24.93 -1.68
CA ARG A 164 -3.58 25.04 -0.30
C ARG A 164 -4.73 24.79 0.67
N SER A 165 -4.41 24.25 1.85
CA SER A 165 -5.39 23.94 2.90
C SER A 165 -6.40 25.08 3.18
N ALA A 166 -5.94 26.33 3.19
CA ALA A 166 -6.78 27.51 3.44
C ALA A 166 -7.84 27.79 2.35
N GLN A 167 -7.64 27.28 1.13
CA GLN A 167 -8.53 27.46 -0.03
C GLN A 167 -9.51 26.28 -0.20
N LEU A 168 -9.33 25.21 0.57
CA LEU A 168 -10.21 24.05 0.55
C LEU A 168 -11.46 24.29 1.41
N PRO A 169 -12.61 23.69 1.05
CA PRO A 169 -13.80 23.66 1.89
C PRO A 169 -13.51 23.09 3.27
N THR A 170 -14.34 23.46 4.24
CA THR A 170 -14.12 23.07 5.64
C THR A 170 -14.16 21.55 5.81
N GLY A 171 -15.12 20.87 5.18
CA GLY A 171 -15.23 19.41 5.27
C GLY A 171 -14.02 18.67 4.69
N LEU A 172 -13.55 19.07 3.51
CA LEU A 172 -12.36 18.47 2.89
C LEU A 172 -11.09 18.77 3.71
N ARG A 173 -10.94 20.00 4.21
CA ARG A 173 -9.82 20.38 5.08
C ARG A 173 -9.76 19.53 6.35
N GLN A 174 -10.91 19.25 6.95
CA GLN A 174 -10.99 18.42 8.15
C GLN A 174 -10.58 16.97 7.86
N ASN A 175 -11.08 16.38 6.78
CA ASN A 175 -10.71 15.01 6.39
C ASN A 175 -9.21 14.87 6.07
N LEU A 176 -8.64 15.82 5.31
CA LEU A 176 -7.19 15.83 5.02
C LEU A 176 -6.35 15.98 6.29
N ARG A 177 -6.81 16.78 7.25
CA ARG A 177 -6.13 16.92 8.54
C ARG A 177 -6.21 15.62 9.34
N SER A 178 -7.38 14.99 9.41
CA SER A 178 -7.53 13.69 10.07
C SER A 178 -6.61 12.63 9.45
N LEU A 179 -6.50 12.59 8.11
CA LEU A 179 -5.59 11.66 7.42
C LEU A 179 -4.13 11.92 7.80
N HIS A 180 -3.73 13.19 7.81
CA HIS A 180 -2.39 13.59 8.23
C HIS A 180 -2.08 13.22 9.69
N ASP A 181 -3.02 13.46 10.60
CA ASP A 181 -2.86 13.16 12.02
C ASP A 181 -2.80 11.64 12.26
N ALA A 182 -3.63 10.86 11.57
CA ALA A 182 -3.59 9.40 11.62
C ALA A 182 -2.27 8.85 11.06
N ARG A 183 -1.77 9.39 9.94
CA ARG A 183 -0.45 9.04 9.39
C ARG A 183 0.67 9.37 10.36
N ARG A 184 0.61 10.53 11.02
CA ARG A 184 1.62 10.93 12.02
C ARG A 184 1.62 9.95 13.19
N ALA A 185 0.45 9.50 13.66
CA ALA A 185 0.34 8.50 14.70
C ALA A 185 1.02 7.19 14.29
N LEU A 186 0.80 6.72 13.06
CA LEU A 186 1.48 5.53 12.53
C LEU A 186 3.00 5.69 12.45
N LYS A 187 3.49 6.83 11.93
CA LYS A 187 4.93 7.11 11.83
C LYS A 187 5.62 7.26 13.20
N SER A 188 4.86 7.44 14.28
CA SER A 188 5.40 7.51 15.64
C SER A 188 5.57 6.14 16.30
N LEU A 189 5.11 5.07 15.67
CA LEU A 189 5.23 3.71 16.19
C LEU A 189 6.67 3.22 16.12
N GLN A 190 7.08 2.43 17.12
CA GLN A 190 8.35 1.74 17.11
C GLN A 190 8.32 0.60 16.10
N PRO A 191 9.29 0.52 15.16
CA PRO A 191 9.32 -0.53 14.13
C PRO A 191 9.16 -1.95 14.67
N GLU A 192 9.82 -2.26 15.79
CA GLU A 192 9.87 -3.61 16.38
C GLU A 192 8.57 -4.06 17.07
N ARG A 193 7.54 -3.21 17.05
CA ARG A 193 6.22 -3.44 17.67
C ARG A 193 5.07 -3.15 16.70
N ASN A 194 5.41 -2.72 15.49
CA ASN A 194 4.46 -2.15 14.56
C ASN A 194 3.98 -3.22 13.59
N ALA A 195 2.67 -3.48 13.59
CA ALA A 195 2.02 -4.40 12.67
C ALA A 195 2.20 -4.04 11.19
N TRP A 196 2.44 -2.75 10.89
CA TRP A 196 2.58 -2.17 9.56
C TRP A 196 4.03 -1.85 9.18
N HIS A 197 5.00 -2.35 9.95
CA HIS A 197 6.39 -2.18 9.56
C HIS A 197 6.70 -3.12 8.39
N CYS A 198 6.97 -2.53 7.23
CA CYS A 198 7.43 -3.25 6.05
C CYS A 198 8.94 -3.02 5.91
N ASP A 199 9.71 -4.08 6.12
CA ASP A 199 11.16 -4.13 5.91
C ASP A 199 11.42 -5.32 4.98
N ILE A 200 11.99 -5.02 3.81
CA ILE A 200 12.16 -6.00 2.74
C ILE A 200 13.18 -7.08 3.10
N ASP A 201 14.25 -6.71 3.81
CA ASP A 201 15.29 -7.65 4.24
C ASP A 201 14.72 -8.60 5.30
N LEU A 202 13.88 -8.07 6.19
CA LEU A 202 13.15 -8.88 7.17
C LEU A 202 12.13 -9.81 6.49
N ILE A 203 11.44 -9.34 5.46
CA ILE A 203 10.49 -10.16 4.70
C ILE A 203 11.19 -11.36 4.06
N TYR A 204 12.32 -11.13 3.38
CA TYR A 204 13.10 -12.20 2.73
C TYR A 204 13.57 -13.26 3.72
N GLN A 205 13.91 -12.88 4.95
CA GLN A 205 14.27 -13.84 6.01
C GLN A 205 13.12 -14.77 6.40
N TYR A 206 11.87 -14.28 6.38
CA TYR A 206 10.71 -15.04 6.85
C TYR A 206 9.92 -15.73 5.74
N VAL A 207 10.05 -15.25 4.51
CA VAL A 207 9.31 -15.77 3.35
C VAL A 207 10.27 -15.98 2.17
N PRO A 208 11.00 -17.11 2.15
CA PRO A 208 11.92 -17.42 1.05
C PRO A 208 11.19 -17.45 -0.30
N GLY A 209 11.80 -16.87 -1.33
CA GLY A 209 11.27 -16.77 -2.69
C GLY A 209 10.62 -15.41 -3.00
N PHE A 210 10.38 -14.56 -1.98
CA PHE A 210 9.87 -13.20 -2.21
C PHE A 210 10.90 -12.29 -2.89
N GLU A 211 12.18 -12.69 -2.91
CA GLU A 211 13.26 -12.01 -3.63
C GLU A 211 13.04 -12.00 -5.15
N GLU A 212 12.25 -12.95 -5.67
CA GLU A 212 11.94 -13.09 -7.09
C GLU A 212 10.64 -12.37 -7.49
N CYS A 213 9.85 -11.89 -6.51
CA CYS A 213 8.60 -11.19 -6.76
C CYS A 213 8.82 -9.82 -7.42
N SER A 214 7.75 -9.27 -7.98
CA SER A 214 7.76 -7.91 -8.52
C SER A 214 8.18 -6.87 -7.49
N SER A 215 9.00 -5.93 -7.93
CA SER A 215 9.41 -4.74 -7.18
C SER A 215 8.25 -3.78 -6.94
N LEU A 216 7.26 -3.77 -7.85
CA LEU A 216 6.02 -3.03 -7.65
C LEU A 216 5.03 -3.86 -6.83
N PRO A 217 4.29 -3.22 -5.91
CA PRO A 217 3.25 -3.88 -5.14
C PRO A 217 1.98 -4.15 -5.99
N PRO A 218 1.03 -4.96 -5.49
CA PRO A 218 -0.13 -5.39 -6.26
C PRO A 218 -1.22 -4.32 -6.45
N LEU A 219 -1.28 -3.30 -5.57
CA LEU A 219 -2.23 -2.20 -5.69
C LEU A 219 -1.62 -0.98 -6.37
N THR A 220 -2.45 -0.24 -7.10
CA THR A 220 -2.04 1.02 -7.72
C THR A 220 -3.06 2.14 -7.53
N LEU A 221 -2.55 3.38 -7.43
CA LEU A 221 -3.34 4.61 -7.54
C LEU A 221 -3.34 5.16 -8.97
N VAL A 222 -2.65 4.50 -9.90
CA VAL A 222 -2.61 4.90 -11.30
C VAL A 222 -3.89 4.43 -11.99
N PRO A 223 -4.61 5.31 -12.67
CA PRO A 223 -5.88 4.96 -13.27
C PRO A 223 -5.67 4.13 -14.54
N THR A 224 -6.31 2.96 -14.59
CA THR A 224 -6.16 1.97 -15.66
C THR A 224 -6.64 2.51 -17.00
N GLU A 225 -7.69 3.33 -17.03
CA GLU A 225 -8.22 3.88 -18.29
C GLU A 225 -7.17 4.69 -19.08
N GLN A 226 -6.22 5.35 -18.41
CA GLN A 226 -5.20 6.18 -19.05
C GLN A 226 -3.87 5.45 -19.28
N PHE A 227 -3.56 4.45 -18.45
CA PHE A 227 -2.24 3.80 -18.37
C PHE A 227 -2.30 2.27 -18.48
N ALA A 228 -3.37 1.69 -19.03
CA ALA A 228 -3.52 0.24 -19.16
C ALA A 228 -2.30 -0.46 -19.81
N PRO A 229 -1.75 0.03 -20.94
CA PRO A 229 -0.59 -0.62 -21.56
C PRO A 229 0.64 -0.65 -20.64
N GLU A 230 0.92 0.46 -19.95
CA GLU A 230 2.06 0.56 -19.04
C GLU A 230 1.87 -0.31 -17.80
N LEU A 231 0.65 -0.36 -17.26
CA LEU A 231 0.29 -1.23 -16.14
C LEU A 231 0.39 -2.71 -16.50
N ASP A 232 -0.05 -3.09 -17.71
CA ASP A 232 0.07 -4.47 -18.21
C ASP A 232 1.54 -4.87 -18.38
N ASP A 233 2.39 -3.95 -18.87
CA ASP A 233 3.82 -4.20 -19.06
C ASP A 233 4.54 -4.40 -17.73
N VAL A 234 4.40 -3.48 -16.77
CA VAL A 234 5.06 -3.63 -15.46
C VAL A 234 4.42 -4.72 -14.60
N GLY A 235 3.12 -4.99 -14.79
CA GLY A 235 2.38 -6.02 -14.08
C GLY A 235 2.73 -7.44 -14.50
N ARG A 236 3.27 -7.64 -15.72
CA ARG A 236 3.58 -8.96 -16.27
C ARG A 236 4.47 -9.81 -15.35
N HIS A 237 5.58 -9.24 -14.88
CA HIS A 237 6.48 -9.95 -13.96
C HIS A 237 5.77 -10.34 -12.66
N GLY A 238 4.93 -9.45 -12.11
CA GLY A 238 4.16 -9.74 -10.92
C GLY A 238 3.08 -10.81 -11.13
N MET A 239 2.49 -10.91 -12.33
CA MET A 239 1.58 -11.99 -12.68
C MET A 239 2.29 -13.35 -12.83
N GLU A 240 3.56 -13.35 -13.26
CA GLU A 240 4.36 -14.56 -13.47
C GLU A 240 5.02 -15.06 -12.17
N MET A 241 5.63 -14.15 -11.40
CA MET A 241 6.48 -14.44 -10.24
C MET A 241 5.84 -14.04 -8.89
N GLY A 242 4.67 -13.41 -8.91
CA GLY A 242 4.00 -12.86 -7.74
C GLY A 242 4.39 -11.40 -7.45
N PHE A 243 3.54 -10.72 -6.67
CA PHE A 243 3.77 -9.36 -6.21
C PHE A 243 4.22 -9.34 -4.74
N MET A 244 4.98 -8.31 -4.34
CA MET A 244 5.23 -8.02 -2.93
C MET A 244 3.95 -7.49 -2.27
N ASP A 245 3.15 -8.41 -1.71
CA ASP A 245 1.83 -8.14 -1.14
C ASP A 245 1.81 -7.99 0.39
N ILE A 246 2.99 -7.94 1.02
CA ILE A 246 3.13 -7.78 2.47
C ILE A 246 2.99 -6.30 2.85
N ALA A 247 1.91 -6.00 3.58
CA ALA A 247 1.65 -4.68 4.17
C ALA A 247 2.49 -4.43 5.44
N GLY A 248 2.90 -5.49 6.13
CA GLY A 248 3.78 -5.40 7.30
C GLY A 248 4.10 -6.75 7.92
N LEU A 249 5.21 -6.83 8.63
CA LEU A 249 5.70 -8.04 9.29
C LEU A 249 6.27 -7.69 10.66
N CYS A 250 5.79 -8.40 11.70
CA CYS A 250 6.21 -8.18 13.08
C CYS A 250 6.67 -9.49 13.74
N PRO A 251 7.97 -9.65 14.04
CA PRO A 251 8.48 -10.74 14.85
C PRO A 251 7.92 -10.71 16.28
N LEU A 252 7.71 -11.88 16.88
CA LEU A 252 7.12 -12.09 18.20
C LEU A 252 8.05 -12.89 19.13
N PRO A 253 9.11 -12.26 19.67
CA PRO A 253 10.02 -12.93 20.61
C PRO A 253 9.36 -13.34 21.94
N ASP A 254 8.29 -12.67 22.34
CA ASP A 254 7.56 -12.98 23.57
C ASP A 254 6.05 -12.70 23.41
N SER A 255 5.24 -13.19 24.35
CA SER A 255 3.77 -13.07 24.26
C SER A 255 3.23 -11.65 24.49
N GLY A 256 4.00 -10.76 25.12
CA GLY A 256 3.59 -9.37 25.35
C GLY A 256 3.51 -8.56 24.06
N ARG A 257 4.26 -8.97 23.03
CA ARG A 257 4.28 -8.31 21.71
C ARG A 257 2.96 -8.35 20.96
N ILE A 258 2.07 -9.29 21.28
CA ILE A 258 0.78 -9.42 20.58
C ILE A 258 -0.15 -8.25 20.94
N ASP A 259 -0.09 -7.72 22.17
CA ASP A 259 -0.91 -6.58 22.56
C ASP A 259 -0.42 -5.27 21.91
N ASP A 260 0.90 -5.11 21.81
CA ASP A 260 1.52 -4.01 21.07
C ASP A 260 1.17 -4.10 19.58
N TRP A 261 1.23 -5.29 18.99
CA TRP A 261 0.84 -5.56 17.61
C TRP A 261 -0.65 -5.26 17.36
N LEU A 262 -1.56 -5.70 18.23
CA LEU A 262 -2.99 -5.36 18.10
C LEU A 262 -3.26 -3.87 18.26
N THR A 263 -2.46 -3.17 19.07
CA THR A 263 -2.57 -1.72 19.26
C THR A 263 -2.14 -0.98 17.99
N SER A 264 -1.02 -1.37 17.37
CA SER A 264 -0.58 -0.80 16.10
C SER A 264 -1.52 -1.17 14.94
N LEU A 265 -2.04 -2.41 14.90
CA LEU A 265 -3.08 -2.82 13.95
C LEU A 265 -4.29 -1.89 14.01
N ARG A 266 -4.77 -1.56 15.22
CA ARG A 266 -5.90 -0.65 15.42
C ARG A 266 -5.63 0.76 14.88
N LEU A 267 -4.41 1.27 15.04
CA LEU A 267 -4.04 2.58 14.50
C LEU A 267 -4.03 2.58 12.97
N GLY A 268 -3.55 1.51 12.34
CA GLY A 268 -3.61 1.40 10.88
C GLY A 268 -5.03 1.23 10.37
N ALA A 269 -5.86 0.44 11.05
CA ALA A 269 -7.29 0.36 10.74
C ALA A 269 -7.98 1.73 10.84
N GLN A 270 -7.66 2.54 11.87
CA GLN A 270 -8.18 3.91 11.99
C GLN A 270 -7.69 4.83 10.86
N PHE A 271 -6.42 4.73 10.46
CA PHE A 271 -5.89 5.47 9.32
C PHE A 271 -6.62 5.08 8.02
N LEU A 272 -6.81 3.78 7.78
CA LEU A 272 -7.51 3.24 6.63
C LEU A 272 -8.97 3.71 6.57
N LEU A 273 -9.67 3.76 7.70
CA LEU A 273 -11.02 4.31 7.79
C LEU A 273 -11.08 5.80 7.44
N VAL A 274 -10.08 6.57 7.85
CA VAL A 274 -10.01 8.00 7.51
C VAL A 274 -9.70 8.18 6.02
N ALA A 275 -8.87 7.32 5.43
CA ALA A 275 -8.63 7.30 3.98
C ALA A 275 -9.91 6.95 3.21
N GLN A 276 -10.63 5.91 3.63
CA GLN A 276 -11.93 5.54 3.06
C GLN A 276 -12.95 6.67 3.17
N ALA A 277 -13.06 7.34 4.33
CA ALA A 277 -13.96 8.48 4.51
C ALA A 277 -13.61 9.67 3.59
N LEU A 278 -12.33 9.86 3.24
CA LEU A 278 -11.92 10.87 2.26
C LEU A 278 -12.34 10.49 0.83
N ILE A 279 -12.25 9.20 0.48
CA ILE A 279 -12.63 8.65 -0.84
C ILE A 279 -14.15 8.63 -1.02
N GLU A 280 -14.91 8.34 0.03
CA GLU A 280 -16.39 8.28 0.02
C GLU A 280 -17.06 9.65 0.21
N LEU A 281 -16.26 10.70 0.37
CA LEU A 281 -16.77 12.03 0.62
C LEU A 281 -17.64 12.53 -0.56
N ASP A 282 -18.78 13.16 -0.25
CA ASP A 282 -19.62 13.80 -1.26
C ASP A 282 -19.18 15.27 -1.46
N PRO A 283 -18.50 15.61 -2.57
CA PRO A 283 -17.97 16.95 -2.77
C PRO A 283 -19.06 18.02 -2.94
N THR A 284 -20.30 17.63 -3.23
CA THR A 284 -21.42 18.57 -3.40
C THR A 284 -21.97 19.10 -2.08
N LYS A 285 -21.58 18.49 -0.95
CA LYS A 285 -22.03 18.82 0.41
C LYS A 285 -20.96 19.51 1.28
N LEU A 286 -19.88 19.98 0.67
CA LEU A 286 -18.67 20.50 1.32
C LEU A 286 -18.70 21.97 1.74
#